data_AF-A0A520H6T7-F1
#
_entry.id   AF-A0A520H6T7-F1
#
_cell.length_a   1.000
_cell.length_b   1.000
_cell.length_c   1.000
_cell.angle_alpha   90.00
_cell.angle_beta   90.00
_cell.angle_gamma   90.00
#
_symmetry.space_group_name_H-M   'P 1'
#
loop_
_entity.id
_entity.type
_entity.pdbx_description
1 polymer ?
#
loop_
_entity_poly.entity_id
_entity_poly.type
_entity_poly.pdbx_seq_one_letter_code
_entity_poly.pdbx_strand_id
1 'polypeptide(L)'
;PSLNVDIDGNVTMRNNAPQVFIDGRPSNLTLEQIPADAIQSVELITNPSAKFDASGGTSGILNIVLKKEKKVGYNGNIRANVDSRARIGLGGDINLRQQKINIFASGMYNQRKSISTGNTSRTNLFDTPDTRIYQTGRSVQLGAFGFGRAGFDYFISNRNTLSLSANMAKGTFKPHSVSNILIDTLTAPLTSSSYERVADTKGQFQNLGSTLSFKHNFPKAGREWTADVTYNKSKNSNSNNIVTDTFTVPAHVQIGTYKQRQLINGTNENVVIQTDFVNPINDKSKVEMGLRAQLRKNSSTSAFYIDDNGQYVLQPTSQTNYESNDQVYAAYASYSKQLKTFGYQLGLRAESSDYGGTLKETGQTFDIKFPNAARKFRRRR
;
A
#
# COMPACT_ATOMS: atom_id res chain seq x y z
N PRO A 1 -2.05 14.65 16.85
CA PRO A 1 -1.97 14.70 15.37
C PRO A 1 -3.01 13.77 14.74
N SER A 2 -3.79 14.23 13.75
CA SER A 2 -4.80 13.40 13.07
C SER A 2 -4.20 12.38 12.09
N LEU A 3 -2.96 12.62 11.66
CA LEU A 3 -2.12 11.75 10.86
C LEU A 3 -0.81 11.50 11.62
N ASN A 4 -0.35 10.25 11.65
CA ASN A 4 0.93 9.88 12.24
C ASN A 4 1.67 8.93 11.30
N VAL A 5 3.00 8.97 11.32
CA VAL A 5 3.86 8.06 10.56
C VAL A 5 4.74 7.35 11.58
N ASP A 6 4.70 6.02 11.60
CA ASP A 6 5.56 5.25 12.50
C ASP A 6 7.00 5.15 11.97
N ILE A 7 7.87 4.54 12.78
CA ILE A 7 9.30 4.39 12.47
C ILE A 7 9.57 3.50 11.25
N ASP A 8 8.59 2.67 10.88
CA ASP A 8 8.63 1.76 9.74
C ASP A 8 8.01 2.39 8.48
N GLY A 9 7.54 3.64 8.57
CA GLY A 9 6.95 4.38 7.45
C GLY A 9 5.47 4.10 7.22
N ASN A 10 4.81 3.34 8.12
CA ASN A 10 3.37 3.13 8.03
C ASN A 10 2.64 4.38 8.50
N VAL A 11 1.67 4.79 7.68
CA VAL A 11 0.84 5.95 7.99
C VAL A 11 -0.42 5.49 8.67
N THR A 12 -0.76 6.15 9.79
CA THR A 12 -2.01 5.94 10.50
C THR A 12 -2.80 7.24 10.54
N MET A 13 -4.09 7.15 10.26
CA MET A 13 -5.06 8.19 10.52
C MET A 13 -6.08 7.66 11.54
N ARG A 14 -6.24 8.38 12.66
CA ARG A 14 -7.11 7.97 13.78
C ARG A 14 -6.87 6.50 14.19
N ASN A 15 -5.60 6.13 14.37
CA ASN A 15 -5.12 4.81 14.77
C ASN A 15 -5.41 3.66 13.79
N ASN A 16 -5.69 3.95 12.52
CA ASN A 16 -5.90 2.94 11.47
C ASN A 16 -5.17 3.33 10.17
N ALA A 17 -4.84 2.35 9.31
CA ALA A 17 -4.19 2.61 8.04
C ALA A 17 -5.16 3.26 7.03
N PRO A 18 -4.85 4.44 6.44
CA PRO A 18 -5.72 5.08 5.47
C PRO A 18 -5.62 4.40 4.10
N GLN A 19 -6.70 4.50 3.31
CA GLN A 19 -6.66 4.09 1.91
C GLN A 19 -5.92 5.15 1.08
N VAL A 20 -4.91 4.72 0.30
CA VAL A 20 -4.11 5.61 -0.55
C VAL A 20 -4.75 5.77 -1.92
N PHE A 21 -4.97 7.02 -2.30
CA PHE A 21 -5.47 7.40 -3.62
C PHE A 21 -4.38 8.17 -4.37
N ILE A 22 -4.36 8.05 -5.70
CA ILE A 22 -3.56 8.87 -6.59
C ILE A 22 -4.51 9.58 -7.55
N ASP A 23 -4.44 10.91 -7.61
CA ASP A 23 -5.33 11.74 -8.45
C ASP A 23 -6.83 11.40 -8.25
N GLY A 24 -7.24 11.10 -7.01
CA GLY A 24 -8.62 10.76 -6.67
C GLY A 24 -9.04 9.34 -7.07
N ARG A 25 -8.07 8.44 -7.34
CA ARG A 25 -8.33 7.03 -7.70
C ARG A 25 -7.60 6.08 -6.74
N PRO A 26 -8.21 4.97 -6.31
CA PRO A 26 -7.55 4.00 -5.43
C PRO A 26 -6.23 3.50 -6.04
N SER A 27 -5.19 3.40 -5.22
CA SER A 27 -3.89 2.85 -5.62
C SER A 27 -3.44 1.77 -4.65
N ASN A 28 -2.69 0.79 -5.19
CA ASN A 28 -1.98 -0.20 -4.39
C ASN A 28 -0.56 0.27 -4.02
N LEU A 29 -0.15 1.45 -4.49
CA LEU A 29 1.13 2.04 -4.12
C LEU A 29 1.10 2.42 -2.63
N THR A 30 2.14 2.00 -1.90
CA THR A 30 2.41 2.56 -0.57
C THR A 30 3.08 3.92 -0.72
N LEU A 31 2.97 4.76 0.31
CA LEU A 31 3.56 6.11 0.28
C LEU A 31 5.07 6.08 0.09
N GLU A 32 5.75 5.06 0.62
CA GLU A 32 7.19 4.86 0.41
C GLU A 32 7.57 4.60 -1.05
N GLN A 33 6.61 4.18 -1.87
CA GLN A 33 6.80 3.89 -3.30
C GLN A 33 6.46 5.09 -4.20
N ILE A 34 5.95 6.18 -3.61
CA ILE A 34 5.67 7.44 -4.30
C ILE A 34 6.71 8.46 -3.83
N PRO A 35 7.61 8.89 -4.70
CA PRO A 35 8.59 9.90 -4.31
C PRO A 35 7.95 11.25 -4.02
N ALA A 36 8.40 11.91 -2.95
CA ALA A 36 7.86 13.20 -2.50
C ALA A 36 7.89 14.26 -3.62
N ASP A 37 8.93 14.29 -4.45
CA ASP A 37 9.05 15.29 -5.52
C ASP A 37 8.01 15.15 -6.65
N ALA A 38 7.43 13.96 -6.83
CA ALA A 38 6.35 13.74 -7.80
C ALA A 38 5.00 14.25 -7.28
N ILE A 39 4.90 14.54 -5.99
CA ILE A 39 3.67 14.95 -5.31
C ILE A 39 3.51 16.48 -5.41
N GLN A 40 2.35 16.92 -5.87
CA GLN A 40 1.94 18.32 -5.85
C GLN A 40 1.29 18.67 -4.51
N SER A 41 0.38 17.83 -4.05
CA SER A 41 -0.31 18.01 -2.77
C SER A 41 -0.74 16.66 -2.18
N VAL A 42 -0.86 16.64 -0.86
CA VAL A 42 -1.42 15.53 -0.08
C VAL A 42 -2.72 16.01 0.54
N GLU A 43 -3.83 15.44 0.13
CA GLU A 43 -5.17 15.81 0.58
C GLU A 43 -5.69 14.76 1.56
N LEU A 44 -6.19 15.23 2.71
CA LEU A 44 -6.75 14.38 3.75
C LEU A 44 -8.27 14.45 3.73
N ILE A 45 -8.92 13.34 3.38
CA ILE A 45 -10.37 13.23 3.38
C ILE A 45 -10.78 12.46 4.64
N THR A 46 -11.01 13.18 5.72
CA THR A 46 -11.36 12.64 7.05
C THR A 46 -12.82 12.22 7.18
N ASN A 47 -13.68 12.71 6.28
CA ASN A 47 -15.08 12.33 6.18
C ASN A 47 -15.45 12.09 4.71
N PRO A 48 -15.11 10.90 4.16
CA PRO A 48 -15.42 10.58 2.78
C PRO A 48 -16.93 10.64 2.54
N SER A 49 -17.35 11.33 1.48
CA SER A 49 -18.75 11.28 1.03
C SER A 49 -19.11 9.91 0.48
N ALA A 50 -20.40 9.67 0.24
CA ALA A 50 -20.93 8.42 -0.32
C ALA A 50 -20.28 7.97 -1.66
N LYS A 51 -19.56 8.87 -2.33
CA LYS A 51 -18.77 8.63 -3.55
C LYS A 51 -17.60 7.68 -3.33
N PHE A 52 -16.99 7.72 -2.16
CA PHE A 52 -15.82 6.90 -1.88
C PHE A 52 -16.23 5.53 -1.33
N ASP A 53 -15.32 4.57 -1.48
CA ASP A 53 -15.51 3.20 -1.00
C ASP A 53 -15.28 3.12 0.52
N ALA A 54 -16.08 2.30 1.20
CA ALA A 54 -16.05 2.11 2.64
C ALA A 54 -14.98 1.11 3.09
N SER A 55 -14.30 0.42 2.16
CA SER A 55 -13.28 -0.60 2.49
C SER A 55 -12.08 -0.07 3.27
N GLY A 56 -11.81 1.25 3.22
CA GLY A 56 -10.77 1.92 4.02
C GLY A 56 -11.11 2.15 5.49
N GLY A 57 -12.30 1.75 5.95
CA GLY A 57 -12.74 1.97 7.33
C GLY A 57 -12.92 3.46 7.67
N THR A 58 -13.32 3.73 8.92
CA THR A 58 -13.48 5.07 9.52
C THR A 58 -12.19 5.93 9.57
N SER A 59 -11.13 5.41 8.98
CA SER A 59 -9.75 5.89 8.92
C SER A 59 -9.52 6.93 7.83
N GLY A 60 -10.51 7.17 6.95
CA GLY A 60 -10.51 8.15 5.86
C GLY A 60 -9.46 7.92 4.77
N ILE A 61 -9.38 8.86 3.81
CA ILE A 61 -8.64 8.68 2.55
C ILE A 61 -7.49 9.66 2.47
N LEU A 62 -6.33 9.17 2.08
CA LEU A 62 -5.17 9.99 1.76
C LEU A 62 -5.02 10.08 0.24
N ASN A 63 -5.35 11.22 -0.34
CA ASN A 63 -5.26 11.45 -1.77
C ASN A 63 -3.96 12.16 -2.13
N ILE A 64 -3.11 11.49 -2.90
CA ILE A 64 -1.84 12.01 -3.41
C ILE A 64 -2.09 12.57 -4.80
N VAL A 65 -2.04 13.89 -4.92
CA VAL A 65 -2.16 14.57 -6.21
C VAL A 65 -0.77 14.67 -6.81
N LEU A 66 -0.57 14.07 -7.98
CA LEU A 66 0.72 14.11 -8.66
C LEU A 66 0.85 15.38 -9.49
N LYS A 67 2.07 15.89 -9.60
CA LYS A 67 2.37 17.07 -10.42
C LYS A 67 1.94 16.84 -11.87
N LYS A 68 1.11 17.73 -12.38
CA LYS A 68 0.75 17.84 -13.80
C LYS A 68 0.98 19.27 -14.24
N GLU A 69 1.87 19.45 -15.20
CA GLU A 69 2.09 20.76 -15.79
C GLU A 69 0.94 21.10 -16.75
N LYS A 70 0.29 22.24 -16.52
CA LYS A 70 -0.87 22.68 -17.30
C LYS A 70 -0.53 23.79 -18.29
N LYS A 71 0.70 24.30 -18.26
CA LYS A 71 1.15 25.40 -19.11
C LYS A 71 1.19 24.96 -20.57
N VAL A 72 0.69 25.83 -21.46
CA VAL A 72 0.79 25.65 -22.91
C VAL A 72 2.26 25.78 -23.33
N GLY A 73 2.70 24.95 -24.26
CA GLY A 73 4.08 24.90 -24.75
C GLY A 73 4.87 23.71 -24.18
N TYR A 74 6.19 23.83 -24.27
CA TYR A 74 7.16 22.84 -23.81
C TYR A 74 7.68 23.27 -22.46
N ASN A 75 7.57 22.40 -21.47
CA ASN A 75 8.17 22.63 -20.17
C ASN A 75 8.64 21.31 -19.59
N GLY A 76 9.53 21.40 -18.63
CA GLY A 76 10.11 20.24 -17.98
C GLY A 76 11.15 20.68 -16.98
N ASN A 77 11.64 19.71 -16.22
CA ASN A 77 12.72 19.92 -15.27
C ASN A 77 13.59 18.67 -15.20
N ILE A 78 14.79 18.87 -14.70
CA ILE A 78 15.71 17.82 -14.30
C ILE A 78 16.08 18.11 -12.85
N ARG A 79 16.14 17.07 -12.04
CA ARG A 79 16.42 17.11 -10.62
C ARG A 79 17.48 16.08 -10.29
N ALA A 80 18.41 16.46 -9.43
CA ALA A 80 19.40 15.57 -8.84
C ALA A 80 19.58 15.94 -7.37
N ASN A 81 19.77 14.95 -6.51
CA ASN A 81 20.03 15.16 -5.10
C ASN A 81 21.02 14.12 -4.57
N VAL A 82 21.70 14.49 -3.48
CA VAL A 82 22.56 13.60 -2.70
C VAL A 82 22.19 13.76 -1.23
N ASP A 83 21.97 12.66 -0.52
CA ASP A 83 21.69 12.70 0.92
C ASP A 83 22.98 12.63 1.77
N SER A 84 22.85 12.83 3.08
CA SER A 84 23.97 12.75 4.05
C SER A 84 24.64 11.38 4.14
N ARG A 85 24.08 10.36 3.47
CA ARG A 85 24.56 8.98 3.41
C ARG A 85 25.08 8.62 2.02
N ALA A 86 25.40 9.64 1.21
CA ALA A 86 25.90 9.55 -0.15
C ALA A 86 24.97 8.74 -1.08
N ARG A 87 23.66 8.79 -0.86
CA ARG A 87 22.65 8.22 -1.77
C ARG A 87 22.23 9.27 -2.76
N ILE A 88 22.21 8.87 -4.03
CA ILE A 88 21.80 9.73 -5.12
C ILE A 88 20.31 9.55 -5.41
N GLY A 89 19.66 10.65 -5.77
CA GLY A 89 18.39 10.65 -6.46
C GLY A 89 18.52 11.43 -7.76
N LEU A 90 17.90 10.93 -8.81
CA LEU A 90 17.83 11.55 -10.12
C LEU A 90 16.39 11.50 -10.59
N GLY A 91 15.94 12.56 -11.25
CA GLY A 91 14.63 12.54 -11.87
C GLY A 91 14.44 13.69 -12.81
N GLY A 92 13.32 13.66 -13.52
CA GLY A 92 12.94 14.73 -14.41
C GLY A 92 11.53 14.51 -14.90
N ASP A 93 10.99 15.55 -15.50
CA ASP A 93 9.72 15.52 -16.16
C ASP A 93 9.73 16.44 -17.38
N ILE A 94 8.86 16.09 -18.31
CA ILE A 94 8.60 16.86 -19.52
C ILE A 94 7.10 16.87 -19.75
N ASN A 95 6.59 18.02 -20.15
CA ASN A 95 5.21 18.20 -20.58
C ASN A 95 5.20 19.03 -21.87
N LEU A 96 4.47 18.52 -22.84
CA LEU A 96 4.21 19.14 -24.12
C LEU A 96 2.70 19.35 -24.25
N ARG A 97 2.27 20.61 -24.22
CA ARG A 97 0.88 20.96 -24.48
C ARG A 97 0.77 21.81 -25.72
N GLN A 98 0.15 21.27 -26.77
CA GLN A 98 -0.10 21.98 -28.02
C GLN A 98 -1.52 21.73 -28.51
N GLN A 99 -2.27 22.82 -28.69
CA GLN A 99 -3.66 22.78 -29.17
C GLN A 99 -4.53 21.78 -28.38
N LYS A 100 -4.99 20.72 -29.03
CA LYS A 100 -5.88 19.69 -28.48
C LYS A 100 -5.13 18.56 -27.78
N ILE A 101 -3.81 18.60 -27.71
CA ILE A 101 -2.99 17.51 -27.17
C ILE A 101 -2.17 18.01 -25.99
N ASN A 102 -2.13 17.21 -24.92
CA ASN A 102 -1.17 17.31 -23.84
C ASN A 102 -0.47 15.95 -23.68
N ILE A 103 0.86 15.92 -23.67
CA ILE A 103 1.66 14.74 -23.40
C ILE A 103 2.57 15.06 -22.23
N PHE A 104 2.62 14.18 -21.24
CA PHE A 104 3.55 14.32 -20.14
C PHE A 104 4.27 13.01 -19.87
N ALA A 105 5.52 13.11 -19.44
CA ALA A 105 6.30 12.00 -18.94
C ALA A 105 7.16 12.47 -17.78
N SER A 106 7.27 11.65 -16.75
CA SER A 106 8.15 11.88 -15.62
C SER A 106 8.80 10.57 -15.20
N GLY A 107 10.02 10.69 -14.70
CA GLY A 107 10.82 9.54 -14.29
C GLY A 107 11.75 9.93 -13.17
N MET A 108 12.00 8.99 -12.28
CA MET A 108 12.95 9.17 -11.21
C MET A 108 13.51 7.85 -10.71
N TYR A 109 14.68 7.96 -10.10
CA TYR A 109 15.46 6.91 -9.50
C TYR A 109 16.00 7.43 -8.17
N ASN A 110 15.78 6.71 -7.08
CA ASN A 110 16.25 7.09 -5.76
C ASN A 110 16.95 5.92 -5.10
N GLN A 111 18.17 6.14 -4.63
CA GLN A 111 18.83 5.26 -3.69
C GLN A 111 18.42 5.62 -2.26
N ARG A 112 18.34 4.62 -1.39
CA ARG A 112 18.02 4.78 0.03
C ARG A 112 18.99 3.95 0.86
N LYS A 113 19.53 4.56 1.91
CA LYS A 113 20.23 3.86 2.99
C LYS A 113 19.54 4.21 4.30
N SER A 114 18.83 3.25 4.90
CA SER A 114 18.29 3.40 6.25
C SER A 114 19.20 2.70 7.26
N ILE A 115 19.26 3.24 8.47
CA ILE A 115 19.97 2.66 9.61
C ILE A 115 19.00 2.82 10.76
N SER A 116 18.57 1.71 11.35
CA SER A 116 17.75 1.69 12.54
C SER A 116 18.48 0.93 13.64
N THR A 117 18.30 1.40 14.87
CA THR A 117 18.74 0.73 16.08
C THR A 117 17.55 0.65 17.02
N GLY A 118 17.44 -0.44 17.75
CA GLY A 118 16.34 -0.61 18.69
C GLY A 118 16.74 -1.53 19.84
N ASN A 119 16.02 -1.40 20.94
CA ASN A 119 16.09 -2.31 22.06
C ASN A 119 14.67 -2.75 22.44
N THR A 120 14.55 -4.00 22.84
CA THR A 120 13.30 -4.59 23.32
C THR A 120 13.58 -5.24 24.66
N SER A 121 12.80 -4.87 25.68
CA SER A 121 12.80 -5.55 26.97
C SER A 121 11.42 -6.15 27.19
N ARG A 122 11.36 -7.47 27.34
CA ARG A 122 10.11 -8.21 27.54
C ARG A 122 10.23 -9.12 28.74
N THR A 123 9.30 -9.01 29.67
CA THR A 123 9.10 -10.01 30.73
C THR A 123 8.01 -10.98 30.31
N ASN A 124 8.30 -12.27 30.31
CA ASN A 124 7.34 -13.33 30.06
C ASN A 124 6.94 -13.97 31.39
N LEU A 125 5.65 -13.85 31.73
CA LEU A 125 5.05 -14.38 32.96
C LEU A 125 4.31 -15.71 32.72
N PHE A 126 4.43 -16.27 31.51
CA PHE A 126 3.79 -17.54 31.12
C PHE A 126 4.80 -18.69 30.99
N ASP A 127 6.08 -18.42 31.16
CA ASP A 127 7.13 -19.43 31.23
C ASP A 127 7.32 -19.87 32.69
N THR A 128 7.74 -21.11 32.92
CA THR A 128 8.12 -21.58 34.26
C THR A 128 9.60 -21.99 34.25
N PRO A 129 10.52 -21.24 34.89
CA PRO A 129 10.32 -19.95 35.58
C PRO A 129 10.06 -18.78 34.61
N ASP A 130 9.52 -17.68 35.15
CA ASP A 130 9.36 -16.41 34.41
C ASP A 130 10.69 -16.02 33.75
N THR A 131 10.63 -15.46 32.54
CA THR A 131 11.84 -15.07 31.79
C THR A 131 11.85 -13.57 31.45
N ARG A 132 13.03 -12.98 31.37
CA ARG A 132 13.23 -11.65 30.80
C ARG A 132 14.08 -11.76 29.56
N ILE A 133 13.54 -11.26 28.45
CA ILE A 133 14.23 -11.13 27.18
C ILE A 133 14.69 -9.68 27.03
N TYR A 134 15.98 -9.49 26.88
CA TYR A 134 16.57 -8.22 26.47
C TYR A 134 17.22 -8.38 25.10
N GLN A 135 16.70 -7.68 24.10
CA GLN A 135 17.20 -7.70 22.74
C GLN A 135 17.72 -6.32 22.36
N THR A 136 18.89 -6.25 21.76
CA THR A 136 19.38 -5.05 21.04
C THR A 136 19.54 -5.40 19.58
N GLY A 137 19.19 -4.48 18.69
CA GLY A 137 19.23 -4.72 17.26
C GLY A 137 19.75 -3.52 16.50
N ARG A 138 20.48 -3.80 15.42
CA ARG A 138 20.87 -2.81 14.43
C ARG A 138 20.52 -3.35 13.05
N SER A 139 19.83 -2.54 12.25
CA SER A 139 19.50 -2.85 10.86
C SER A 139 20.06 -1.78 9.94
N VAL A 140 20.71 -2.21 8.86
CA VAL A 140 21.14 -1.36 7.76
C VAL A 140 20.42 -1.82 6.51
N GLN A 141 19.54 -0.97 5.98
CA GLN A 141 18.82 -1.24 4.75
C GLN A 141 19.44 -0.44 3.61
N LEU A 142 19.91 -1.14 2.59
CA LEU A 142 20.31 -0.54 1.32
C LEU A 142 19.24 -0.82 0.28
N GLY A 143 18.98 0.13 -0.61
CA GLY A 143 18.12 -0.15 -1.74
C GLY A 143 18.04 1.00 -2.72
N ALA A 144 17.29 0.74 -3.76
CA ALA A 144 16.93 1.76 -4.73
C ALA A 144 15.56 1.44 -5.31
N PHE A 145 14.87 2.47 -5.76
CA PHE A 145 13.66 2.30 -6.52
C PHE A 145 13.55 3.37 -7.61
N GLY A 146 12.88 3.00 -8.69
CA GLY A 146 12.50 3.90 -9.76
C GLY A 146 10.99 4.07 -9.79
N PHE A 147 10.56 5.25 -10.18
CA PHE A 147 9.18 5.58 -10.48
C PHE A 147 9.12 6.27 -11.83
N GLY A 148 8.21 5.83 -12.71
CA GLY A 148 7.95 6.46 -13.99
C GLY A 148 6.46 6.67 -14.17
N ARG A 149 6.08 7.77 -14.82
CA ARG A 149 4.70 8.07 -15.20
C ARG A 149 4.69 8.70 -16.57
N ALA A 150 3.73 8.31 -17.40
CA ALA A 150 3.47 8.96 -18.67
C ALA A 150 1.97 9.11 -18.87
N GLY A 151 1.56 10.09 -19.67
CA GLY A 151 0.17 10.24 -20.02
C GLY A 151 -0.05 11.19 -21.18
N PHE A 152 -1.30 11.16 -21.64
CA PHE A 152 -1.79 11.82 -22.82
C PHE A 152 -3.20 12.32 -22.54
N ASP A 153 -3.44 13.62 -22.75
CA ASP A 153 -4.77 14.21 -22.76
C ASP A 153 -5.12 14.67 -24.17
N TYR A 154 -6.31 14.31 -24.63
CA TYR A 154 -6.92 14.77 -25.86
C TYR A 154 -8.15 15.63 -25.55
N PHE A 155 -8.02 16.93 -25.80
CA PHE A 155 -9.10 17.91 -25.70
C PHE A 155 -9.95 17.85 -26.98
N ILE A 156 -10.88 16.89 -27.04
CA ILE A 156 -11.83 16.70 -28.15
C ILE A 156 -12.52 18.04 -28.48
N SER A 157 -12.96 18.75 -27.44
CA SER A 157 -13.47 20.12 -27.50
C SER A 157 -13.11 20.90 -26.23
N ASN A 158 -13.57 22.15 -26.12
CA ASN A 158 -13.47 22.94 -24.87
C ASN A 158 -14.23 22.33 -23.68
N ARG A 159 -15.02 21.28 -23.89
CA ARG A 159 -15.87 20.64 -22.88
C ARG A 159 -15.59 19.16 -22.71
N ASN A 160 -14.89 18.50 -23.63
CA ASN A 160 -14.66 17.07 -23.62
C ASN A 160 -13.17 16.79 -23.57
N THR A 161 -12.71 16.05 -22.56
CA THR A 161 -11.32 15.62 -22.41
C THR A 161 -11.26 14.11 -22.23
N LEU A 162 -10.43 13.46 -23.05
CA LEU A 162 -10.04 12.07 -22.86
C LEU A 162 -8.61 12.03 -22.36
N SER A 163 -8.35 11.35 -21.26
CA SER A 163 -7.04 11.24 -20.62
C SER A 163 -6.65 9.78 -20.48
N LEU A 164 -5.43 9.43 -20.88
CA LEU A 164 -4.80 8.15 -20.64
C LEU A 164 -3.52 8.40 -19.86
N SER A 165 -3.30 7.66 -18.76
CA SER A 165 -2.02 7.70 -18.05
C SER A 165 -1.63 6.35 -17.53
N ALA A 166 -0.33 6.11 -17.41
CA ALA A 166 0.22 4.92 -16.79
C ALA A 166 1.40 5.31 -15.90
N ASN A 167 1.61 4.55 -14.84
CA ASN A 167 2.73 4.70 -13.94
C ASN A 167 3.28 3.36 -13.52
N MET A 168 4.58 3.32 -13.23
CA MET A 168 5.27 2.12 -12.78
C MET A 168 6.24 2.50 -11.67
N ALA A 169 6.21 1.75 -10.57
CA ALA A 169 7.19 1.83 -9.51
C ALA A 169 7.88 0.48 -9.37
N LYS A 170 9.21 0.43 -9.33
CA LYS A 170 9.96 -0.81 -9.13
C LYS A 170 11.15 -0.56 -8.25
N GLY A 171 11.37 -1.43 -7.28
CA GLY A 171 12.49 -1.26 -6.36
C GLY A 171 12.97 -2.54 -5.73
N THR A 172 14.10 -2.43 -5.05
CA THR A 172 14.66 -3.50 -4.24
C THR A 172 15.28 -2.88 -2.99
N PHE A 173 14.94 -3.45 -1.85
CA PHE A 173 15.48 -3.11 -0.55
C PHE A 173 16.09 -4.36 0.08
N LYS A 174 17.27 -4.20 0.68
CA LYS A 174 18.06 -5.25 1.28
C LYS A 174 18.40 -4.86 2.73
N PRO A 175 17.47 -5.04 3.67
CA PRO A 175 17.78 -4.95 5.09
C PRO A 175 18.77 -6.06 5.47
N HIS A 176 19.84 -5.67 6.14
CA HIS A 176 20.73 -6.55 6.88
C HIS A 176 20.63 -6.17 8.36
N SER A 177 20.15 -7.09 9.19
CA SER A 177 19.96 -6.84 10.62
C SER A 177 20.72 -7.84 11.48
N VAL A 178 21.32 -7.32 12.54
CA VAL A 178 21.99 -8.10 13.59
C VAL A 178 21.28 -7.80 14.90
N SER A 179 20.87 -8.83 15.62
CA SER A 179 20.22 -8.71 16.92
C SER A 179 20.93 -9.58 17.96
N ASN A 180 21.31 -8.98 19.08
CA ASN A 180 21.80 -9.69 20.24
C ASN A 180 20.63 -9.88 21.21
N ILE A 181 20.36 -11.11 21.61
CA ILE A 181 19.25 -11.49 22.48
C ILE A 181 19.83 -12.16 23.72
N LEU A 182 19.49 -11.65 24.89
CA LEU A 182 19.76 -12.27 26.18
C LEU A 182 18.42 -12.68 26.80
N ILE A 183 18.32 -13.92 27.24
CA ILE A 183 17.17 -14.43 27.96
C ILE A 183 17.65 -14.90 29.34
N ASP A 184 17.15 -14.26 30.38
CA ASP A 184 17.42 -14.61 31.77
C ASP A 184 16.15 -15.15 32.42
N THR A 185 16.24 -16.21 33.21
CA THR A 185 15.15 -16.57 34.14
C THR A 185 15.13 -15.58 35.30
N LEU A 186 13.93 -15.19 35.74
CA LEU A 186 13.72 -14.25 36.83
C LEU A 186 13.64 -14.94 38.21
N THR A 187 13.42 -16.25 38.24
CA THR A 187 13.37 -17.05 39.47
C THR A 187 14.25 -18.30 39.36
N ALA A 188 14.60 -18.87 40.52
CA ALA A 188 15.53 -20.00 40.59
C ALA A 188 14.95 -21.28 39.93
N PRO A 189 15.78 -22.09 39.26
CA PRO A 189 17.22 -21.92 39.05
C PRO A 189 17.51 -20.81 38.02
N LEU A 190 18.44 -19.91 38.38
CA LEU A 190 18.83 -18.81 37.50
C LEU A 190 19.65 -19.36 36.32
N THR A 191 19.11 -19.25 35.11
CA THR A 191 19.78 -19.60 33.86
C THR A 191 19.72 -18.44 32.89
N SER A 192 20.77 -18.32 32.08
CA SER A 192 20.88 -17.31 31.04
C SER A 192 21.22 -17.99 29.72
N SER A 193 20.61 -17.52 28.64
CA SER A 193 20.94 -17.92 27.28
C SER A 193 21.17 -16.69 26.41
N SER A 194 22.14 -16.78 25.52
CA SER A 194 22.53 -15.69 24.64
C SER A 194 22.44 -16.16 23.19
N TYR A 195 21.87 -15.30 22.35
CA TYR A 195 21.72 -15.55 20.92
C TYR A 195 22.18 -14.34 20.12
N GLU A 196 22.87 -14.60 19.02
CA GLU A 196 23.05 -13.61 17.96
C GLU A 196 22.20 -14.05 16.76
N ARG A 197 21.34 -13.14 16.28
CA ARG A 197 20.50 -13.37 15.12
C ARG A 197 20.86 -12.41 14.01
N VAL A 198 21.33 -12.95 12.90
CA VAL A 198 21.58 -12.23 11.66
C VAL A 198 20.44 -12.52 10.68
N ALA A 199 19.83 -11.48 10.12
CA ALA A 199 18.80 -11.62 9.09
C ALA A 199 19.16 -10.81 7.84
N ASP A 200 19.27 -11.51 6.72
CA ASP A 200 19.50 -10.96 5.39
C ASP A 200 18.22 -11.05 4.58
N THR A 201 17.57 -9.90 4.42
CA THR A 201 16.33 -9.77 3.68
C THR A 201 16.59 -9.16 2.31
N LYS A 202 15.86 -9.62 1.29
CA LYS A 202 15.78 -8.98 -0.03
C LYS A 202 14.31 -8.85 -0.41
N GLY A 203 13.77 -7.66 -0.22
CA GLY A 203 12.44 -7.26 -0.68
C GLY A 203 12.51 -6.63 -2.05
N GLN A 204 11.64 -7.07 -2.96
CA GLN A 204 11.45 -6.47 -4.28
C GLN A 204 9.97 -6.17 -4.47
N PHE A 205 9.70 -5.04 -5.11
CA PHE A 205 8.33 -4.67 -5.47
C PHE A 205 8.28 -4.16 -6.90
N GLN A 206 7.14 -4.36 -7.53
CA GLN A 206 6.79 -3.79 -8.82
C GLN A 206 5.31 -3.45 -8.83
N ASN A 207 5.01 -2.18 -9.02
CA ASN A 207 3.65 -1.67 -9.17
C ASN A 207 3.49 -1.10 -10.57
N LEU A 208 2.36 -1.40 -11.18
CA LEU A 208 1.91 -0.84 -12.45
C LEU A 208 0.51 -0.27 -12.21
N GLY A 209 0.30 0.97 -12.59
CA GLY A 209 -0.99 1.63 -12.60
C GLY A 209 -1.30 2.15 -14.00
N SER A 210 -2.57 2.14 -14.37
CA SER A 210 -3.06 2.71 -15.62
C SER A 210 -4.47 3.27 -15.41
N THR A 211 -4.73 4.43 -16.00
CA THR A 211 -6.00 5.13 -15.87
C THR A 211 -6.43 5.66 -17.22
N LEU A 212 -7.65 5.31 -17.62
CA LEU A 212 -8.38 5.93 -18.70
C LEU A 212 -9.51 6.76 -18.10
N SER A 213 -9.59 8.04 -18.44
CA SER A 213 -10.57 8.96 -17.90
C SER A 213 -11.21 9.76 -19.03
N PHE A 214 -12.52 9.94 -18.95
CA PHE A 214 -13.28 10.86 -19.78
C PHE A 214 -13.93 11.91 -18.89
N LYS A 215 -13.87 13.17 -19.30
CA LYS A 215 -14.50 14.29 -18.60
C LYS A 215 -15.30 15.14 -19.57
N HIS A 216 -16.58 15.32 -19.26
CA HIS A 216 -17.48 16.25 -19.95
C HIS A 216 -17.90 17.38 -19.00
N ASN A 217 -17.54 18.62 -19.36
CA ASN A 217 -18.01 19.83 -18.70
C ASN A 217 -19.26 20.36 -19.41
N PHE A 218 -20.35 20.51 -18.70
CA PHE A 218 -21.57 21.11 -19.25
C PHE A 218 -21.44 22.65 -19.30
N PRO A 219 -22.28 23.35 -20.09
CA PRO A 219 -22.27 24.81 -20.13
C PRO A 219 -22.48 25.48 -18.75
N LYS A 220 -23.23 24.81 -17.86
CA LYS A 220 -23.42 25.28 -16.49
C LYS A 220 -22.13 25.07 -15.71
N ALA A 221 -21.58 26.15 -15.15
CA ALA A 221 -20.37 26.10 -14.33
C ALA A 221 -20.51 25.05 -13.21
N GLY A 222 -19.48 24.23 -13.04
CA GLY A 222 -19.43 23.16 -12.01
C GLY A 222 -20.29 21.93 -12.32
N ARG A 223 -21.09 21.92 -13.40
CA ARG A 223 -21.81 20.72 -13.84
C ARG A 223 -20.88 19.88 -14.71
N GLU A 224 -20.60 18.66 -14.28
CA GLU A 224 -19.66 17.76 -14.97
C GLU A 224 -20.09 16.30 -14.89
N TRP A 225 -19.64 15.53 -15.88
CA TRP A 225 -19.73 14.08 -15.90
C TRP A 225 -18.33 13.51 -16.11
N THR A 226 -17.95 12.52 -15.32
CA THR A 226 -16.69 11.78 -15.49
C THR A 226 -16.96 10.29 -15.60
N ALA A 227 -16.15 9.60 -16.39
CA ALA A 227 -16.12 8.15 -16.48
C ALA A 227 -14.66 7.70 -16.48
N ASP A 228 -14.33 6.76 -15.60
CA ASP A 228 -12.96 6.39 -15.27
C ASP A 228 -12.81 4.87 -15.19
N VAL A 229 -11.73 4.36 -15.76
CA VAL A 229 -11.29 2.97 -15.61
C VAL A 229 -9.85 3.01 -15.11
N THR A 230 -9.60 2.43 -13.95
CA THR A 230 -8.27 2.32 -13.36
C THR A 230 -7.91 0.86 -13.21
N TYR A 231 -6.70 0.49 -13.64
CA TYR A 231 -6.11 -0.82 -13.41
C TYR A 231 -4.82 -0.64 -12.60
N ASN A 232 -4.71 -1.36 -11.49
CA ASN A 232 -3.49 -1.42 -10.70
C ASN A 232 -3.06 -2.88 -10.54
N LYS A 233 -1.77 -3.15 -10.69
CA LYS A 233 -1.15 -4.44 -10.41
C LYS A 233 0.10 -4.23 -9.60
N SER A 234 0.16 -4.88 -8.45
CA SER A 234 1.32 -4.92 -7.58
C SER A 234 1.85 -6.35 -7.51
N LYS A 235 3.16 -6.50 -7.57
CA LYS A 235 3.88 -7.74 -7.32
C LYS A 235 4.96 -7.45 -6.29
N ASN A 236 5.03 -8.29 -5.27
CA ASN A 236 6.06 -8.21 -4.25
C ASN A 236 6.69 -9.58 -4.10
N SER A 237 8.00 -9.62 -3.92
CA SER A 237 8.72 -10.80 -3.48
C SER A 237 9.64 -10.44 -2.34
N ASN A 238 9.73 -11.32 -1.36
CA ASN A 238 10.63 -11.16 -0.23
C ASN A 238 11.31 -12.48 0.05
N SER A 239 12.63 -12.46 0.14
CA SER A 239 13.41 -13.58 0.66
C SER A 239 14.13 -13.14 1.92
N ASN A 240 13.98 -13.88 3.00
CA ASN A 240 14.67 -13.62 4.25
C ASN A 240 15.46 -14.86 4.67
N ASN A 241 16.76 -14.74 4.80
CA ASN A 241 17.62 -15.77 5.37
C ASN A 241 17.98 -15.33 6.78
N ILE A 242 17.69 -16.17 7.77
CA ILE A 242 17.99 -15.86 9.17
C ILE A 242 18.89 -16.96 9.71
N VAL A 243 19.97 -16.54 10.35
CA VAL A 243 20.88 -17.39 11.10
C VAL A 243 20.82 -16.95 12.55
N THR A 244 20.55 -17.89 13.45
CA THR A 244 20.56 -17.67 14.89
C THR A 244 21.62 -18.56 15.51
N ASP A 245 22.68 -17.96 16.03
CA ASP A 245 23.72 -18.64 16.76
C ASP A 245 23.43 -18.57 18.26
N THR A 246 23.60 -19.70 18.95
CA THR A 246 23.38 -19.84 20.39
C THR A 246 24.73 -19.90 21.11
N PHE A 247 24.86 -19.15 22.20
CA PHE A 247 26.07 -19.05 22.99
C PHE A 247 25.82 -19.44 24.46
N THR A 248 26.83 -20.05 25.07
CA THR A 248 26.87 -20.27 26.52
C THR A 248 27.01 -18.95 27.28
N VAL A 249 26.49 -18.91 28.51
CA VAL A 249 26.63 -17.76 29.41
C VAL A 249 27.32 -18.25 30.69
N PRO A 250 28.36 -17.57 31.20
CA PRO A 250 28.96 -16.32 30.72
C PRO A 250 30.11 -16.51 29.70
N ALA A 251 30.52 -17.75 29.41
CA ALA A 251 31.73 -18.03 28.62
C ALA A 251 31.66 -17.61 27.14
N HIS A 252 30.46 -17.33 26.61
CA HIS A 252 30.21 -16.89 25.24
C HIS A 252 30.79 -17.82 24.16
N VAL A 253 30.78 -19.12 24.43
CA VAL A 253 31.15 -20.16 23.46
C VAL A 253 29.92 -20.52 22.63
N GLN A 254 30.03 -20.47 21.30
CA GLN A 254 28.99 -20.89 20.37
C GLN A 254 28.74 -22.40 20.50
N ILE A 255 27.50 -22.79 20.75
CA ILE A 255 27.09 -24.19 20.98
C ILE A 255 26.07 -24.71 19.98
N GLY A 256 25.54 -23.83 19.13
CA GLY A 256 24.60 -24.24 18.10
C GLY A 256 24.31 -23.13 17.10
N THR A 257 23.84 -23.54 15.94
CA THR A 257 23.41 -22.65 14.86
C THR A 257 22.08 -23.16 14.33
N TYR A 258 21.12 -22.25 14.21
CA TYR A 258 19.82 -22.53 13.61
C TYR A 258 19.63 -21.62 12.40
N LYS A 259 19.44 -22.22 11.22
CA LYS A 259 19.23 -21.48 9.97
C LYS A 259 17.81 -21.68 9.47
N GLN A 260 17.19 -20.60 9.05
CA GLN A 260 15.86 -20.61 8.45
C GLN A 260 15.85 -19.72 7.21
N ARG A 261 14.94 -20.03 6.30
CA ARG A 261 14.69 -19.24 5.10
C ARG A 261 13.20 -19.06 4.91
N GLN A 262 12.79 -17.83 4.63
CA GLN A 262 11.41 -17.49 4.31
C GLN A 262 11.35 -16.92 2.90
N LEU A 263 10.40 -17.41 2.10
CA LEU A 263 10.09 -16.89 0.77
C LEU A 263 8.63 -16.44 0.75
N ILE A 264 8.41 -15.17 0.47
CA ILE A 264 7.08 -14.57 0.37
C ILE A 264 6.92 -14.01 -1.04
N ASN A 265 5.81 -14.31 -1.70
CA ASN A 265 5.42 -13.65 -2.94
C ASN A 265 3.97 -13.22 -2.84
N GLY A 266 3.67 -12.01 -3.30
CA GLY A 266 2.32 -11.47 -3.36
C GLY A 266 2.04 -10.84 -4.70
N THR A 267 0.84 -11.06 -5.24
CA THR A 267 0.31 -10.30 -6.38
C THR A 267 -1.06 -9.77 -6.01
N ASN A 268 -1.29 -8.48 -6.21
CA ASN A 268 -2.61 -7.87 -6.09
C ASN A 268 -2.94 -7.14 -7.39
N GLU A 269 -4.10 -7.44 -7.95
CA GLU A 269 -4.67 -6.80 -9.12
C GLU A 269 -5.98 -6.13 -8.73
N ASN A 270 -6.20 -4.89 -9.14
CA ASN A 270 -7.37 -4.11 -8.80
C ASN A 270 -7.85 -3.31 -10.02
N VAL A 271 -9.06 -3.59 -10.48
CA VAL A 271 -9.75 -2.82 -11.51
C VAL A 271 -10.86 -2.00 -10.85
N VAL A 272 -10.90 -0.71 -11.10
CA VAL A 272 -11.98 0.18 -10.65
C VAL A 272 -12.59 0.86 -11.85
N ILE A 273 -13.90 0.69 -12.01
CA ILE A 273 -14.71 1.39 -13.02
C ILE A 273 -15.62 2.33 -12.25
N GLN A 274 -15.63 3.61 -12.61
CA GLN A 274 -16.40 4.61 -11.90
C GLN A 274 -16.98 5.63 -12.86
N THR A 275 -18.23 6.03 -12.63
CA THR A 275 -18.83 7.18 -13.32
C THR A 275 -19.47 8.10 -12.29
N ASP A 276 -19.24 9.39 -12.44
CA ASP A 276 -19.71 10.43 -11.54
C ASP A 276 -20.42 11.52 -12.33
N PHE A 277 -21.54 12.00 -11.81
CA PHE A 277 -22.23 13.17 -12.32
C PHE A 277 -22.43 14.18 -11.19
N VAL A 278 -21.93 15.39 -11.42
CA VAL A 278 -22.04 16.53 -10.50
C VAL A 278 -22.91 17.59 -11.15
N ASN A 279 -23.92 18.05 -10.41
CA ASN A 279 -24.82 19.10 -10.86
C ASN A 279 -25.04 20.14 -9.74
N PRO A 280 -24.42 21.32 -9.81
CA PRO A 280 -24.82 22.45 -8.99
C PRO A 280 -26.22 22.87 -9.41
N ILE A 281 -27.19 22.77 -8.51
CA ILE A 281 -28.57 23.23 -8.78
C ILE A 281 -28.57 24.76 -8.78
N ASN A 282 -27.87 25.37 -7.83
CA ASN A 282 -27.57 26.80 -7.75
C ASN A 282 -26.24 27.00 -7.00
N ASP A 283 -25.85 28.25 -6.75
CA ASP A 283 -24.57 28.57 -6.09
C ASP A 283 -24.45 28.03 -4.65
N LYS A 284 -25.56 27.62 -4.05
CA LYS A 284 -25.66 27.14 -2.67
C LYS A 284 -26.05 25.67 -2.58
N SER A 285 -26.34 24.97 -3.67
CA SER A 285 -26.71 23.56 -3.61
C SER A 285 -26.18 22.75 -4.79
N LYS A 286 -25.75 21.53 -4.50
CA LYS A 286 -25.29 20.57 -5.51
C LYS A 286 -25.82 19.17 -5.24
N VAL A 287 -26.01 18.42 -6.32
CA VAL A 287 -26.27 16.99 -6.32
C VAL A 287 -25.07 16.29 -6.96
N GLU A 288 -24.64 15.20 -6.35
CA GLU A 288 -23.60 14.32 -6.88
C GLU A 288 -24.15 12.90 -6.88
N MET A 289 -24.04 12.20 -8.00
CA MET A 289 -24.50 10.82 -8.14
C MET A 289 -23.50 10.01 -8.94
N GLY A 290 -23.43 8.71 -8.71
CA GLY A 290 -22.49 7.88 -9.44
C GLY A 290 -22.64 6.40 -9.22
N LEU A 291 -21.94 5.65 -10.05
CA LEU A 291 -21.83 4.20 -10.00
C LEU A 291 -20.35 3.84 -9.89
N ARG A 292 -20.06 2.75 -9.19
CA ARG A 292 -18.71 2.23 -9.01
C ARG A 292 -18.74 0.70 -9.04
N ALA A 293 -17.79 0.11 -9.74
CA ALA A 293 -17.47 -1.30 -9.69
C ALA A 293 -15.98 -1.46 -9.37
N GLN A 294 -15.66 -2.37 -8.45
CA GLN A 294 -14.30 -2.69 -8.06
C GLN A 294 -14.11 -4.20 -8.09
N LEU A 295 -13.08 -4.65 -8.79
CA LEU A 295 -12.71 -6.05 -8.93
C LEU A 295 -11.28 -6.22 -8.46
N ARG A 296 -11.08 -6.93 -7.37
CA ARG A 296 -9.77 -7.13 -6.75
C ARG A 296 -9.43 -8.61 -6.67
N LYS A 297 -8.25 -8.97 -7.16
CA LYS A 297 -7.69 -10.31 -7.02
C LYS A 297 -6.40 -10.23 -6.23
N ASN A 298 -6.27 -11.08 -5.23
CA ASN A 298 -5.06 -11.21 -4.45
C ASN A 298 -4.55 -12.65 -4.51
N SER A 299 -3.25 -12.80 -4.59
CA SER A 299 -2.58 -14.06 -4.34
C SER A 299 -1.37 -13.79 -3.45
N SER A 300 -1.17 -14.65 -2.47
CA SER A 300 -0.07 -14.58 -1.52
C SER A 300 0.44 -15.98 -1.27
N THR A 301 1.75 -16.12 -1.30
CA THR A 301 2.46 -17.35 -0.92
C THR A 301 3.49 -16.99 0.13
N SER A 302 3.56 -17.75 1.21
CA SER A 302 4.62 -17.70 2.21
C SER A 302 5.09 -19.12 2.47
N ALA A 303 6.36 -19.39 2.21
CA ALA A 303 6.99 -20.68 2.45
C ALA A 303 8.15 -20.51 3.43
N PHE A 304 8.24 -21.42 4.39
CA PHE A 304 9.29 -21.44 5.41
C PHE A 304 10.11 -22.71 5.27
N TYR A 305 11.42 -22.57 5.39
CA TYR A 305 12.38 -23.66 5.31
C TYR A 305 13.28 -23.60 6.53
N ILE A 306 13.62 -24.76 7.07
CA ILE A 306 14.60 -24.92 8.14
C ILE A 306 15.77 -25.70 7.55
N ASP A 307 16.99 -25.30 7.88
CA ASP A 307 18.17 -26.06 7.51
C ASP A 307 18.24 -27.35 8.33
N ASP A 308 18.35 -28.47 7.63
CA ASP A 308 18.65 -29.79 8.17
C ASP A 308 19.95 -30.27 7.49
N ASN A 309 21.07 -30.16 8.21
CA ASN A 309 22.39 -30.56 7.76
C ASN A 309 22.82 -29.98 6.39
N GLY A 310 22.56 -28.68 6.17
CA GLY A 310 22.93 -27.97 4.94
C GLY A 310 21.90 -28.07 3.81
N GLN A 311 20.77 -28.75 4.04
CA GLN A 311 19.63 -28.76 3.11
C GLN A 311 18.43 -28.04 3.71
N TYR A 312 17.87 -27.10 2.97
CA TYR A 312 16.66 -26.37 3.40
C TYR A 312 15.41 -27.23 3.20
N VAL A 313 14.85 -27.74 4.29
CA VAL A 313 13.63 -28.55 4.31
C VAL A 313 12.42 -27.66 4.55
N LEU A 314 11.47 -27.70 3.61
CA LEU A 314 10.20 -26.97 3.68
C LEU A 314 9.41 -27.40 4.92
N GLN A 315 8.79 -26.44 5.60
CA GLN A 315 7.92 -26.65 6.76
C GLN A 315 6.44 -26.51 6.35
N PRO A 316 5.73 -27.61 6.05
CA PRO A 316 4.39 -27.54 5.45
C PRO A 316 3.35 -26.87 6.36
N THR A 317 3.50 -27.00 7.69
CA THR A 317 2.60 -26.40 8.68
C THR A 317 2.73 -24.88 8.79
N SER A 318 3.84 -24.31 8.33
CA SER A 318 4.08 -22.86 8.33
C SER A 318 3.85 -22.23 6.96
N GLN A 319 3.46 -23.01 5.96
CA GLN A 319 3.19 -22.50 4.62
C GLN A 319 1.79 -21.86 4.53
N THR A 320 1.65 -20.85 3.69
CA THR A 320 0.35 -20.29 3.33
C THR A 320 0.33 -19.95 1.84
N ASN A 321 -0.65 -20.44 1.11
CA ASN A 321 -0.95 -20.07 -0.28
C ASN A 321 -2.41 -19.69 -0.37
N TYR A 322 -2.61 -18.39 -0.39
CA TYR A 322 -3.91 -17.77 -0.28
C TYR A 322 -4.24 -17.05 -1.57
N GLU A 323 -5.44 -17.30 -2.09
CA GLU A 323 -6.01 -16.57 -3.22
C GLU A 323 -7.36 -15.99 -2.82
N SER A 324 -7.62 -14.75 -3.23
CA SER A 324 -8.93 -14.14 -3.04
C SER A 324 -9.38 -13.31 -4.22
N ASN A 325 -10.69 -13.26 -4.39
CA ASN A 325 -11.39 -12.47 -5.37
C ASN A 325 -12.48 -11.68 -4.64
N ASP A 326 -12.44 -10.37 -4.77
CA ASP A 326 -13.39 -9.44 -4.17
C ASP A 326 -14.01 -8.58 -5.28
N GLN A 327 -15.34 -8.55 -5.31
CA GLN A 327 -16.10 -7.77 -6.27
C GLN A 327 -17.06 -6.88 -5.50
N VAL A 328 -17.00 -5.58 -5.72
CA VAL A 328 -17.86 -4.60 -5.03
C VAL A 328 -18.51 -3.69 -6.06
N TYR A 329 -19.83 -3.66 -6.08
CA TYR A 329 -20.65 -2.81 -6.92
C TYR A 329 -21.41 -1.83 -6.04
N ALA A 330 -21.39 -0.55 -6.39
CA ALA A 330 -22.07 0.47 -5.60
C ALA A 330 -22.73 1.53 -6.46
N ALA A 331 -23.86 2.03 -5.97
CA ALA A 331 -24.55 3.20 -6.45
C ALA A 331 -24.68 4.21 -5.32
N TYR A 332 -24.46 5.48 -5.60
CA TYR A 332 -24.54 6.53 -4.58
C TYR A 332 -25.14 7.81 -5.14
N ALA A 333 -25.76 8.56 -4.24
CA ALA A 333 -26.26 9.90 -4.47
C ALA A 333 -26.00 10.74 -3.22
N SER A 334 -25.70 12.02 -3.41
CA SER A 334 -25.57 12.97 -2.32
C SER A 334 -26.09 14.34 -2.72
N TYR A 335 -26.59 15.06 -1.74
CA TYR A 335 -27.09 16.42 -1.85
C TYR A 335 -26.41 17.25 -0.78
N SER A 336 -25.85 18.40 -1.16
CA SER A 336 -25.33 19.36 -0.19
C SER A 336 -25.93 20.74 -0.42
N LYS A 337 -26.22 21.46 0.66
CA LYS A 337 -26.75 22.83 0.61
C LYS A 337 -26.13 23.71 1.69
N GLN A 338 -25.79 24.93 1.31
CA GLN A 338 -25.34 26.01 2.19
C GLN A 338 -26.51 26.98 2.47
N LEU A 339 -26.89 27.09 3.73
CA LEU A 339 -27.89 28.02 4.28
C LEU A 339 -27.18 29.08 5.13
N LYS A 340 -26.81 30.21 4.52
CA LYS A 340 -26.02 31.28 5.17
C LYS A 340 -24.75 30.70 5.81
N THR A 341 -24.67 30.64 7.14
CA THR A 341 -23.54 30.11 7.91
C THR A 341 -23.61 28.59 8.13
N PHE A 342 -24.76 27.96 7.91
CA PHE A 342 -24.97 26.53 8.15
C PHE A 342 -24.96 25.75 6.83
N GLY A 343 -24.10 24.74 6.73
CA GLY A 343 -24.07 23.81 5.59
C GLY A 343 -24.49 22.41 6.02
N TYR A 344 -25.25 21.71 5.19
CA TYR A 344 -25.56 20.29 5.41
C TYR A 344 -25.33 19.46 4.15
N GLN A 345 -24.96 18.20 4.33
CA GLN A 345 -24.77 17.22 3.28
C GLN A 345 -25.45 15.90 3.67
N LEU A 346 -26.27 15.38 2.78
CA LEU A 346 -26.97 14.10 2.92
C LEU A 346 -26.48 13.19 1.81
N GLY A 347 -26.15 11.94 2.14
CA GLY A 347 -25.66 10.96 1.18
C GLY A 347 -26.29 9.60 1.41
N LEU A 348 -26.61 8.91 0.32
CA LEU A 348 -27.09 7.53 0.30
C LEU A 348 -26.16 6.70 -0.59
N ARG A 349 -25.83 5.49 -0.13
CA ARG A 349 -25.03 4.52 -0.88
C ARG A 349 -25.65 3.14 -0.72
N ALA A 350 -25.87 2.47 -1.84
CA ALA A 350 -26.22 1.06 -1.90
C ALA A 350 -25.02 0.28 -2.44
N GLU A 351 -24.69 -0.83 -1.79
CA GLU A 351 -23.53 -1.64 -2.15
C GLU A 351 -23.92 -3.11 -2.21
N SER A 352 -23.36 -3.82 -3.20
CA SER A 352 -23.39 -5.27 -3.28
C SER A 352 -21.97 -5.78 -3.46
N SER A 353 -21.56 -6.75 -2.65
CA SER A 353 -20.24 -7.35 -2.71
C SER A 353 -20.28 -8.87 -2.72
N ASP A 354 -19.27 -9.46 -3.34
CA ASP A 354 -19.04 -10.89 -3.43
C ASP A 354 -17.54 -11.14 -3.18
N TYR A 355 -17.23 -11.77 -2.06
CA TYR A 355 -15.89 -12.06 -1.63
C TYR A 355 -15.67 -13.55 -1.48
N GLY A 356 -14.78 -14.10 -2.31
CA GLY A 356 -14.33 -15.48 -2.26
C GLY A 356 -12.86 -15.57 -1.89
N GLY A 357 -12.50 -16.51 -1.01
CA GLY A 357 -11.12 -16.80 -0.68
C GLY A 357 -10.85 -18.30 -0.54
N THR A 358 -9.65 -18.71 -0.93
CA THR A 358 -9.23 -20.11 -0.96
C THR A 358 -7.83 -20.25 -0.38
N LEU A 359 -7.67 -21.16 0.58
CA LEU A 359 -6.38 -21.68 1.04
C LEU A 359 -6.04 -22.91 0.21
N LYS A 360 -5.01 -22.83 -0.63
CA LYS A 360 -4.69 -23.90 -1.59
C LYS A 360 -4.12 -25.15 -0.94
N GLU A 361 -3.44 -25.01 0.19
CA GLU A 361 -2.89 -26.15 0.94
C GLU A 361 -3.98 -27.05 1.52
N THR A 362 -5.01 -26.45 2.11
CA THR A 362 -6.08 -27.19 2.80
C THR A 362 -7.32 -27.37 1.93
N GLY A 363 -7.39 -26.71 0.78
CA GLY A 363 -8.58 -26.64 -0.08
C GLY A 363 -9.76 -25.90 0.55
N GLN A 364 -9.55 -25.23 1.69
CA GLN A 364 -10.61 -24.52 2.39
C GLN A 364 -11.01 -23.26 1.61
N THR A 365 -12.31 -23.15 1.34
CA THR A 365 -12.91 -22.00 0.66
C THR A 365 -13.87 -21.27 1.59
N PHE A 366 -13.94 -19.95 1.50
CA PHE A 366 -14.99 -19.15 2.12
C PHE A 366 -15.58 -18.17 1.10
N ASP A 367 -16.85 -17.84 1.29
CA ASP A 367 -17.63 -16.96 0.42
C ASP A 367 -18.50 -16.06 1.31
N ILE A 368 -18.47 -14.75 1.04
CA ILE A 368 -19.25 -13.75 1.75
C ILE A 368 -19.93 -12.87 0.70
N LYS A 369 -21.26 -12.80 0.72
CA LYS A 369 -22.05 -11.92 -0.14
C LYS A 369 -22.76 -10.86 0.68
N PHE A 370 -22.86 -9.66 0.12
CA PHE A 370 -23.63 -8.56 0.68
C PHE A 370 -24.45 -7.89 -0.44
N PRO A 371 -25.69 -7.43 -0.16
CA PRO A 371 -26.50 -7.76 1.01
C PRO A 371 -26.93 -9.25 1.00
N ASN A 372 -26.90 -9.90 2.16
CA ASN A 372 -27.11 -11.35 2.27
C ASN A 372 -28.54 -11.77 1.88
N ALA A 373 -28.67 -12.58 0.83
CA ALA A 373 -29.66 -13.65 0.78
C ALA A 373 -28.95 -14.99 1.07
N ALA A 374 -28.96 -15.39 2.35
CA ALA A 374 -28.61 -16.72 2.91
C ALA A 374 -27.18 -17.29 2.72
N ARG A 375 -26.44 -17.40 3.83
CA ARG A 375 -25.24 -18.23 4.02
C ARG A 375 -25.57 -19.72 3.75
N LYS A 376 -24.86 -20.35 2.81
CA LYS A 376 -24.69 -21.82 2.77
C LYS A 376 -23.23 -22.16 3.04
N PHE A 377 -22.93 -22.54 4.29
CA PHE A 377 -21.72 -23.31 4.58
C PHE A 377 -21.88 -24.69 3.95
N ARG A 378 -21.12 -24.98 2.89
CA ARG A 378 -21.05 -26.33 2.32
C ARG A 378 -19.74 -26.98 2.75
N ARG A 379 -19.76 -27.66 3.89
CA ARG A 379 -18.71 -28.59 4.32
C ARG A 379 -18.87 -29.86 3.46
N ARG A 380 -17.93 -30.15 2.55
CA ARG A 380 -17.87 -31.49 1.94
C ARG A 380 -17.06 -32.39 2.87
N ARG A 381 -17.61 -33.59 3.09
CA ARG A 381 -16.99 -34.70 3.83
C ARG A 381 -15.73 -35.19 3.14
#